data_AF-A0A3L7SJK7-F1
#
_entry.id   AF-A0A3L7SJK7-F1
#
_cell.length_a   1.000
_cell.length_b   1.000
_cell.length_c   1.000
_cell.angle_alpha   90.00
_cell.angle_beta   90.00
_cell.angle_gamma   90.00
#
_symmetry.space_group_name_H-M   'P 1'
#
loop_
_entity.id
_entity.type
_entity.pdbx_description
1 polymer ?
#
loop_
_entity_poly.entity_id
_entity_poly.type
_entity_poly.pdbx_seq_one_letter_code
_entity_poly.pdbx_strand_id
1 'polypeptide(L)'
;MYCCHRIGVILLLTFLIPSLAWAQVGGGGAGGAGGGFGGGFGGAGGGGGAGGGNQNNASGIKIDAEGVVALTVAVDGTGLLDKKRREALAKKHLSADLNQRTPQRFVSLVQLERELNERLRDEQPIPEELFYLAGLQRIEQIFVFPEEQDLVIAGPAEGFIPDVSGRMVGVETGRPVLRLDDLCVALRKVPRTKQLGCSIDPVPQRLAELQQFIKQGVPASVEEVEARFNQMDDILGLQVVRIDGVPEDSHFATMVVEADYRMKRIAMGLETPAIKGLKSHLQMLGGGGNAMQRWWFIPDYDAISRSDDGLAFEFSGQRAQLVAEDEVADAQGHRSSAPTTRKTTHAFARQFTEKFGQLANKSPAFAELQNLIDWSVLVALLQQERIPERIGWKRELLLDETRLPHPRFEVPRKTPSQVNYKRVGNQVIGLVGGGVTVNPQRIAAQTSPPSAKSAAMLASQRIEAAQRITATAASTTASTPVAHRWWWDGPQQATAVTKGAITKGTVTKGGRKSP
;
A
#
# COMPACT_ATOMS: atom_id res chain seq x y z
N MET A 1 28.00 78.57 -3.35
CA MET A 1 28.76 77.62 -4.18
C MET A 1 29.12 76.43 -3.30
N TYR A 2 28.90 75.23 -3.84
CA TYR A 2 29.03 73.89 -3.27
C TYR A 2 30.12 73.69 -2.20
N CYS A 3 29.74 73.14 -1.03
CA CYS A 3 30.06 71.75 -0.62
C CYS A 3 29.58 71.54 0.81
N CYS A 4 28.58 70.68 1.03
CA CYS A 4 28.03 70.38 2.35
C CYS A 4 27.57 68.91 2.37
N HIS A 5 28.20 68.05 3.16
CA HIS A 5 27.63 66.78 3.61
C HIS A 5 28.22 66.40 4.99
N ARG A 6 27.31 66.25 5.97
CA ARG A 6 27.51 65.81 7.36
C ARG A 6 27.46 64.27 7.42
N ILE A 7 28.43 63.59 8.02
CA ILE A 7 28.47 62.98 9.37
C ILE A 7 27.26 62.06 9.71
N GLY A 8 27.55 60.76 9.90
CA GLY A 8 26.67 59.77 10.51
C GLY A 8 27.47 58.57 11.04
N VAL A 9 27.30 58.27 12.32
CA VAL A 9 28.07 57.35 13.18
C VAL A 9 27.79 55.87 12.87
N ILE A 10 28.83 55.03 12.85
CA ILE A 10 28.77 53.56 12.74
C ILE A 10 28.93 52.97 14.15
N LEU A 11 27.94 52.18 14.59
CA LEU A 11 27.97 51.44 15.86
C LEU A 11 27.85 49.93 15.57
N LEU A 12 28.93 49.20 15.85
CA LEU A 12 29.05 47.75 15.75
C LEU A 12 28.63 47.15 17.11
N LEU A 13 27.65 46.24 17.13
CA LEU A 13 27.25 45.49 18.33
C LEU A 13 27.11 43.99 17.99
N THR A 14 28.11 43.23 18.43
CA THR A 14 28.17 41.77 18.46
C THR A 14 27.27 41.20 19.56
N PHE A 15 26.37 40.26 19.22
CA PHE A 15 25.59 39.49 20.20
C PHE A 15 26.19 38.08 20.38
N LEU A 16 26.66 37.82 21.59
CA LEU A 16 26.99 36.51 22.15
C LEU A 16 25.73 35.88 22.74
N ILE A 17 25.48 34.61 22.42
CA ILE A 17 24.42 33.77 22.98
C ILE A 17 25.04 32.91 24.11
N PRO A 18 24.56 32.98 25.37
CA PRO A 18 24.87 31.97 26.36
C PRO A 18 23.71 30.98 26.55
N SER A 19 24.07 29.71 26.54
CA SER A 19 23.28 28.54 26.92
C SER A 19 22.90 28.59 28.40
N LEU A 20 21.64 28.32 28.75
CA LEU A 20 21.25 27.94 30.11
C LEU A 20 20.19 26.84 30.08
N ALA A 21 20.51 25.78 30.81
CA ALA A 21 19.76 24.56 31.01
C ALA A 21 18.46 24.79 31.79
N TRP A 22 17.44 23.96 31.55
CA TRP A 22 16.29 23.83 32.44
C TRP A 22 16.26 22.43 33.04
N ALA A 23 16.41 22.40 34.36
CA ALA A 23 16.26 21.24 35.21
C ALA A 23 14.76 20.94 35.45
N GLN A 24 14.49 19.65 35.63
CA GLN A 24 13.21 19.02 35.93
C GLN A 24 12.88 19.13 37.42
N VAL A 25 11.81 19.85 37.80
CA VAL A 25 11.05 19.63 39.05
C VAL A 25 9.59 20.03 38.82
N GLY A 26 8.65 19.17 39.20
CA GLY A 26 7.22 19.30 38.94
C GLY A 26 6.40 20.03 40.02
N GLY A 27 5.11 20.20 39.73
CA GLY A 27 4.04 20.37 40.72
C GLY A 27 3.21 21.67 40.63
N GLY A 28 2.01 21.57 40.03
CA GLY A 28 0.78 22.19 40.56
C GLY A 28 0.36 23.61 40.13
N GLY A 29 -0.77 23.70 39.40
CA GLY A 29 -1.91 24.57 39.80
C GLY A 29 -2.14 25.94 39.13
N ALA A 30 -3.27 26.03 38.42
CA ALA A 30 -4.19 27.19 38.26
C ALA A 30 -3.91 28.33 37.24
N GLY A 31 -4.71 28.32 36.15
CA GLY A 31 -5.66 29.39 35.75
C GLY A 31 -5.15 30.78 35.35
N GLY A 32 -5.31 31.13 34.06
CA GLY A 32 -5.28 32.53 33.59
C GLY A 32 -5.35 32.66 32.07
N ALA A 33 -6.43 33.29 31.57
CA ALA A 33 -6.74 33.47 30.16
C ALA A 33 -5.88 34.54 29.45
N GLY A 34 -5.65 34.36 28.15
CA GLY A 34 -5.09 35.37 27.24
C GLY A 34 -4.98 34.83 25.81
N GLY A 35 -5.81 35.36 24.89
CA GLY A 35 -5.86 34.94 23.49
C GLY A 35 -4.73 35.53 22.64
N GLY A 36 -4.42 34.86 21.52
CA GLY A 36 -3.47 35.32 20.52
C GLY A 36 -3.07 34.24 19.50
N PHE A 37 -3.75 34.26 18.35
CA PHE A 37 -3.48 33.66 17.04
C PHE A 37 -2.24 32.77 16.82
N GLY A 38 -2.51 31.56 16.30
CA GLY A 38 -1.54 30.68 15.65
C GLY A 38 -2.22 29.42 15.12
N GLY A 39 -2.68 29.44 13.87
CA GLY A 39 -3.34 28.32 13.20
C GLY A 39 -2.38 27.14 13.05
N GLY A 40 -2.73 26.02 13.68
CA GLY A 40 -2.03 24.75 13.58
C GLY A 40 -3.06 23.63 13.67
N PHE A 41 -2.95 22.67 12.75
CA PHE A 41 -3.70 21.42 12.80
C PHE A 41 -3.54 20.76 14.17
N GLY A 42 -4.61 20.75 14.95
CA GLY A 42 -4.66 20.10 16.25
C GLY A 42 -6.08 20.18 16.80
N GLY A 43 -6.74 19.02 16.93
CA GLY A 43 -8.08 18.99 17.50
C GLY A 43 -8.78 17.64 17.42
N ALA A 44 -8.23 16.63 18.07
CA ALA A 44 -8.97 15.44 18.48
C ALA A 44 -9.97 15.79 19.60
N GLY A 45 -11.13 15.11 19.63
CA GLY A 45 -11.99 14.95 20.81
C GLY A 45 -13.47 14.76 20.46
N GLY A 46 -14.21 13.77 20.96
CA GLY A 46 -13.88 12.72 21.91
C GLY A 46 -15.10 11.83 22.24
N GLY A 47 -14.86 10.60 22.73
CA GLY A 47 -15.93 9.71 23.21
C GLY A 47 -15.54 8.26 23.60
N GLY A 48 -14.54 8.07 24.48
CA GLY A 48 -14.51 6.97 25.47
C GLY A 48 -13.86 5.61 25.13
N GLY A 49 -12.64 5.39 25.64
CA GLY A 49 -12.11 4.06 26.00
C GLY A 49 -10.67 3.75 25.58
N ALA A 50 -9.70 4.19 26.39
CA ALA A 50 -8.32 3.67 26.52
C ALA A 50 -7.60 3.09 25.27
N GLY A 51 -6.78 3.92 24.62
CA GLY A 51 -5.82 3.51 23.59
C GLY A 51 -5.00 4.70 23.10
N GLY A 52 -4.00 5.10 23.89
CA GLY A 52 -3.12 6.21 23.54
C GLY A 52 -2.15 5.85 22.40
N GLY A 53 -2.20 6.63 21.33
CA GLY A 53 -1.06 7.04 20.50
C GLY A 53 -0.25 5.96 19.79
N ASN A 54 -0.57 5.70 18.51
CA ASN A 54 0.47 5.64 17.48
C ASN A 54 -0.11 5.89 16.08
N GLN A 55 -0.14 7.14 15.61
CA GLN A 55 -0.36 7.44 14.18
C GLN A 55 0.81 6.93 13.30
N ASN A 56 1.91 6.47 13.91
CA ASN A 56 3.10 5.96 13.21
C ASN A 56 3.05 4.45 12.92
N ASN A 57 2.04 3.72 13.37
CA ASN A 57 1.87 2.30 13.04
C ASN A 57 0.60 2.14 12.20
N ALA A 58 0.74 2.25 10.88
CA ALA A 58 -0.30 1.84 9.91
C ALA A 58 0.24 0.74 8.98
N SER A 59 1.23 -0.01 9.45
CA SER A 59 2.07 -0.90 8.65
C SER A 59 2.50 -2.14 9.44
N GLY A 60 2.80 -3.22 8.74
CA GLY A 60 3.35 -4.44 9.34
C GLY A 60 4.83 -4.33 9.73
N ILE A 61 5.42 -3.15 9.51
CA ILE A 61 6.79 -2.79 9.85
C ILE A 61 6.82 -1.62 10.81
N LYS A 62 7.82 -1.56 11.67
CA LYS A 62 8.18 -0.38 12.46
C LYS A 62 9.42 0.27 11.85
N ILE A 63 9.50 1.58 11.94
CA ILE A 63 10.63 2.39 11.50
C ILE A 63 11.09 3.19 12.72
N ASP A 64 12.35 3.05 13.11
CA ASP A 64 12.92 3.83 14.23
C ASP A 64 13.34 5.24 13.81
N ALA A 65 13.82 6.04 14.77
CA ALA A 65 14.23 7.43 14.53
C ALA A 65 15.41 7.54 13.54
N GLU A 66 16.20 6.48 13.39
CA GLU A 66 17.30 6.38 12.43
C GLU A 66 16.83 5.90 11.04
N GLY A 67 15.54 5.60 10.88
CA GLY A 67 14.93 5.13 9.65
C GLY A 67 15.16 3.65 9.38
N VAL A 68 15.47 2.84 10.40
CA VAL A 68 15.71 1.39 10.28
C VAL A 68 14.39 0.63 10.36
N VAL A 69 14.12 -0.16 9.32
CA VAL A 69 12.92 -1.00 9.19
C VAL A 69 13.07 -2.30 9.98
N ALA A 70 12.06 -2.66 10.76
CA ALA A 70 11.92 -3.97 11.38
C ALA A 70 10.46 -4.44 11.36
N LEU A 71 10.19 -5.72 11.58
CA LEU A 71 8.80 -6.20 11.69
C LEU A 71 8.14 -5.71 12.97
N THR A 72 6.84 -5.44 12.89
CA THR A 72 5.99 -5.25 14.07
C THR A 72 5.68 -6.62 14.68
N VAL A 73 6.01 -6.78 15.97
CA VAL A 73 5.85 -8.04 16.71
C VAL A 73 4.39 -8.21 17.13
N ALA A 74 3.47 -8.42 16.20
CA ALA A 74 2.11 -8.83 16.53
C ALA A 74 1.35 -9.35 15.31
N VAL A 75 1.16 -10.67 15.21
CA VAL A 75 -0.16 -11.23 14.88
C VAL A 75 -0.30 -12.61 15.54
N ASP A 76 -1.43 -12.84 16.20
CA ASP A 76 -2.00 -14.18 16.47
C ASP A 76 -1.93 -15.02 15.18
N GLY A 77 -1.25 -16.17 15.23
CA GLY A 77 -1.03 -17.04 14.07
C GLY A 77 -2.31 -17.53 13.38
N THR A 78 -3.48 -17.39 14.01
CA THR A 78 -4.79 -17.74 13.43
C THR A 78 -5.60 -16.55 12.92
N GLY A 79 -5.31 -15.32 13.39
CA GLY A 79 -6.06 -14.10 13.08
C GLY A 79 -7.53 -14.10 13.54
N LEU A 80 -7.98 -15.13 14.26
CA LEU A 80 -9.39 -15.31 14.65
C LEU A 80 -9.82 -14.30 15.71
N LEU A 81 -8.94 -14.01 16.68
CA LEU A 81 -9.23 -13.02 17.71
C LEU A 81 -9.28 -11.61 17.13
N ASP A 82 -8.36 -11.29 16.23
CA ASP A 82 -8.37 -10.01 15.53
C ASP A 82 -9.64 -9.84 14.68
N LYS A 83 -10.06 -10.89 13.95
CA LYS A 83 -11.32 -10.85 13.19
C LYS A 83 -12.52 -10.55 14.09
N LYS A 84 -12.67 -11.26 15.22
CA LYS A 84 -13.77 -11.03 16.17
C LYS A 84 -13.73 -9.61 16.76
N ARG A 85 -12.53 -9.10 17.05
CA ARG A 85 -12.33 -7.71 17.50
C ARG A 85 -12.81 -6.72 16.44
N ARG A 86 -12.40 -6.90 15.18
CA ARG A 86 -12.83 -6.04 14.07
C ARG A 86 -14.34 -6.06 13.89
N GLU A 87 -14.98 -7.23 13.88
CA GLU A 87 -16.44 -7.36 13.77
C GLU A 87 -17.19 -6.65 14.91
N ALA A 88 -16.68 -6.72 16.15
CA ALA A 88 -17.28 -6.07 17.30
C ALA A 88 -17.13 -4.54 17.25
N LEU A 89 -15.95 -4.03 16.88
CA LEU A 89 -15.70 -2.59 16.75
C LEU A 89 -16.50 -1.98 15.61
N ALA A 90 -16.56 -2.66 14.46
CA ALA A 90 -17.29 -2.19 13.30
C ALA A 90 -18.78 -1.96 13.60
N LYS A 91 -19.42 -2.89 14.32
CA LYS A 91 -20.82 -2.75 14.76
C LYS A 91 -21.07 -1.55 15.67
N LYS A 92 -20.05 -1.06 16.38
CA LYS A 92 -20.15 0.07 17.30
C LYS A 92 -19.86 1.40 16.61
N HIS A 93 -18.95 1.42 15.65
CA HIS A 93 -18.35 2.64 15.12
C HIS A 93 -18.76 2.99 13.68
N LEU A 94 -19.25 2.02 12.90
CA LEU A 94 -19.66 2.24 11.52
C LEU A 94 -21.19 2.23 11.38
N SER A 95 -21.71 3.04 10.45
CA SER A 95 -23.09 2.96 10.03
C SER A 95 -23.38 1.62 9.33
N ALA A 96 -24.65 1.20 9.34
CA ALA A 96 -25.04 -0.13 8.85
C ALA A 96 -24.79 -0.33 7.34
N ASP A 97 -24.97 0.73 6.55
CA ASP A 97 -24.70 0.77 5.11
C ASP A 97 -23.19 0.74 4.80
N LEU A 98 -22.39 1.53 5.50
CA LEU A 98 -20.94 1.54 5.33
C LEU A 98 -20.31 0.19 5.72
N ASN A 99 -20.81 -0.42 6.79
CA ASN A 99 -20.34 -1.71 7.30
C ASN A 99 -20.77 -2.91 6.44
N GLN A 100 -21.65 -2.70 5.46
CA GLN A 100 -22.10 -3.76 4.58
C GLN A 100 -21.00 -4.15 3.59
N ARG A 101 -20.74 -5.45 3.48
CA ARG A 101 -19.90 -5.99 2.41
C ARG A 101 -20.65 -6.03 1.10
N THR A 102 -20.02 -5.50 0.06
CA THR A 102 -20.54 -5.48 -1.31
C THR A 102 -19.45 -5.90 -2.30
N PRO A 103 -19.79 -6.69 -3.34
CA PRO A 103 -18.87 -6.91 -4.46
C PRO A 103 -18.63 -5.64 -5.28
N GLN A 104 -19.50 -4.63 -5.14
CA GLN A 104 -19.46 -3.44 -5.96
C GLN A 104 -19.95 -2.21 -5.17
N ARG A 105 -19.00 -1.37 -4.77
CA ARG A 105 -19.21 0.00 -4.29
C ARG A 105 -18.66 0.96 -5.33
N PHE A 106 -19.43 1.98 -5.64
CA PHE A 106 -19.08 3.06 -6.54
C PHE A 106 -18.67 4.28 -5.71
N VAL A 107 -17.61 4.96 -6.14
CA VAL A 107 -17.11 6.19 -5.53
C VAL A 107 -16.89 7.23 -6.63
N SER A 108 -17.66 8.33 -6.58
CA SER A 108 -17.45 9.51 -7.42
C SER A 108 -16.28 10.33 -6.90
N LEU A 109 -15.21 10.44 -7.68
CA LEU A 109 -14.02 11.19 -7.29
C LEU A 109 -14.25 12.71 -7.37
N VAL A 110 -15.16 13.17 -8.23
CA VAL A 110 -15.50 14.60 -8.35
C VAL A 110 -16.35 15.04 -7.16
N GLN A 111 -17.36 14.25 -6.78
CA GLN A 111 -18.20 14.55 -5.62
C GLN A 111 -17.42 14.37 -4.31
N LEU A 112 -16.52 13.39 -4.24
CA LEU A 112 -15.60 13.23 -3.11
C LEU A 112 -14.76 14.50 -2.91
N GLU A 113 -14.15 15.03 -3.97
CA GLU A 113 -13.38 16.28 -3.88
C GLU A 113 -14.25 17.47 -3.45
N ARG A 114 -15.49 17.55 -3.94
CA ARG A 114 -16.44 18.61 -3.55
C ARG A 114 -16.76 18.56 -2.06
N GLU A 115 -17.10 17.39 -1.53
CA GLU A 115 -17.37 17.20 -0.10
C GLU A 115 -16.14 17.52 0.76
N LEU A 116 -14.93 17.11 0.34
CA LEU A 116 -13.68 17.48 1.01
C LEU A 116 -13.48 18.99 1.02
N ASN A 117 -13.76 19.66 -0.11
CA ASN A 117 -13.61 21.10 -0.24
C ASN A 117 -14.59 21.87 0.64
N GLU A 118 -15.84 21.42 0.73
CA GLU A 118 -16.85 21.99 1.64
C GLU A 118 -16.39 21.87 3.10
N ARG A 119 -15.97 20.67 3.52
CA ARG A 119 -15.50 20.45 4.89
C ARG A 119 -14.28 21.28 5.26
N LEU A 120 -13.28 21.34 4.39
CA LEU A 120 -12.08 22.12 4.66
C LEU A 120 -12.35 23.63 4.69
N ARG A 121 -13.30 24.11 3.90
CA ARG A 121 -13.74 25.52 3.96
C ARG A 121 -14.45 25.84 5.26
N ASP A 122 -15.19 24.88 5.80
CA ASP A 122 -15.90 25.00 7.08
C ASP A 122 -15.04 24.60 8.29
N GLU A 123 -13.73 24.40 8.09
CA GLU A 123 -12.76 23.97 9.11
C GLU A 123 -13.15 22.68 9.83
N GLN A 124 -13.91 21.81 9.15
CA GLN A 124 -14.34 20.53 9.69
C GLN A 124 -13.30 19.44 9.43
N PRO A 125 -13.12 18.49 10.37
CA PRO A 125 -12.24 17.35 10.15
C PRO A 125 -12.76 16.46 9.01
N ILE A 126 -11.82 15.82 8.30
CA ILE A 126 -12.12 14.79 7.31
C ILE A 126 -12.48 13.50 8.07
N PRO A 127 -13.70 12.97 7.93
CA PRO A 127 -14.12 11.73 8.57
C PRO A 127 -13.42 10.52 7.92
N GLU A 128 -13.29 9.43 8.67
CA GLU A 128 -12.66 8.20 8.21
C GLU A 128 -13.32 7.64 6.93
N GLU A 129 -14.64 7.74 6.83
CA GLU A 129 -15.39 7.32 5.64
C GLU A 129 -14.88 8.00 4.35
N LEU A 130 -14.63 9.31 4.40
CA LEU A 130 -14.06 10.06 3.28
C LEU A 130 -12.59 9.68 3.04
N PHE A 131 -11.81 9.60 4.12
CA PHE A 131 -10.38 9.31 4.01
C PHE A 131 -10.10 7.91 3.45
N TYR A 132 -10.96 6.93 3.74
CA TYR A 132 -10.84 5.53 3.32
C TYR A 132 -11.82 5.14 2.21
N LEU A 133 -12.30 6.12 1.43
CA LEU A 133 -13.13 5.93 0.23
C LEU A 133 -14.30 4.96 0.45
N ALA A 134 -15.03 5.15 1.55
CA ALA A 134 -16.13 4.30 1.97
C ALA A 134 -15.78 2.81 1.99
N GLY A 135 -14.55 2.45 2.37
CA GLY A 135 -14.12 1.05 2.50
C GLY A 135 -13.88 0.32 1.17
N LEU A 136 -13.77 1.04 0.05
CA LEU A 136 -13.41 0.46 -1.25
C LEU A 136 -12.04 -0.22 -1.17
N GLN A 137 -11.93 -1.49 -1.55
CA GLN A 137 -10.74 -2.32 -1.30
C GLN A 137 -9.82 -2.50 -2.51
N ARG A 138 -10.32 -2.23 -3.71
CA ARG A 138 -9.58 -2.34 -4.98
C ARG A 138 -10.34 -1.61 -6.08
N ILE A 139 -9.62 -1.12 -7.09
CA ILE A 139 -10.20 -0.60 -8.32
C ILE A 139 -10.37 -1.77 -9.30
N GLU A 140 -11.62 -2.07 -9.65
CA GLU A 140 -11.94 -3.02 -10.71
C GLU A 140 -12.46 -2.32 -11.95
N GLN A 141 -13.16 -1.20 -11.78
CA GLN A 141 -13.85 -0.53 -12.87
C GLN A 141 -13.75 0.99 -12.74
N ILE A 142 -13.79 1.65 -13.89
CA ILE A 142 -13.79 3.11 -14.00
C ILE A 142 -14.87 3.50 -14.99
N PHE A 143 -15.73 4.45 -14.60
CA PHE A 143 -16.80 4.99 -15.43
C PHE A 143 -16.63 6.49 -15.59
N VAL A 144 -16.67 6.95 -16.84
CA VAL A 144 -16.52 8.35 -17.22
C VAL A 144 -17.87 8.89 -17.68
N PHE A 145 -18.23 10.05 -17.13
CA PHE A 145 -19.52 10.71 -17.35
C PHE A 145 -19.30 12.14 -17.86
N PRO A 146 -19.12 12.36 -19.17
CA PRO A 146 -18.90 13.69 -19.73
C PRO A 146 -20.10 14.65 -19.53
N GLU A 147 -21.32 14.13 -19.61
CA GLU A 147 -22.55 14.94 -19.46
C GLU A 147 -22.76 15.35 -18.00
N GLU A 148 -22.60 14.40 -17.08
CA GLU A 148 -22.73 14.61 -15.64
C GLU A 148 -21.47 15.20 -14.99
N GLN A 149 -20.39 15.36 -15.78
CA GLN A 149 -19.10 15.90 -15.37
C GLN A 149 -18.45 15.11 -14.22
N ASP A 150 -18.51 13.78 -14.28
CA ASP A 150 -18.08 12.90 -13.19
C ASP A 150 -17.13 11.78 -13.64
N LEU A 151 -16.38 11.27 -12.68
CA LEU A 151 -15.50 10.10 -12.77
C LEU A 151 -15.76 9.21 -11.56
N VAL A 152 -16.23 7.99 -11.83
CA VAL A 152 -16.56 7.01 -10.79
C VAL A 152 -15.61 5.83 -10.88
N ILE A 153 -15.04 5.44 -9.74
CA ILE A 153 -14.33 4.17 -9.59
C ILE A 153 -15.22 3.17 -8.86
N ALA A 154 -15.08 1.88 -9.19
CA ALA A 154 -15.85 0.84 -8.52
C ALA A 154 -15.06 -0.45 -8.30
N GLY A 155 -15.49 -1.21 -7.30
CA GLY A 155 -14.89 -2.50 -6.92
C GLY A 155 -15.44 -3.02 -5.58
N PRO A 156 -14.84 -4.08 -5.02
CA PRO A 156 -15.29 -4.67 -3.77
C PRO A 156 -15.07 -3.72 -2.59
N ALA A 157 -16.03 -3.67 -1.67
CA ALA A 157 -15.97 -2.86 -0.46
C ALA A 157 -16.62 -3.55 0.74
N GLU A 158 -16.23 -3.13 1.93
CA GLU A 158 -16.88 -3.53 3.19
C GLU A 158 -16.57 -2.50 4.28
N GLY A 159 -17.18 -2.68 5.47
CA GLY A 159 -16.77 -1.93 6.65
C GLY A 159 -15.29 -2.10 6.94
N PHE A 160 -14.65 -1.09 7.54
CA PHE A 160 -13.21 -1.06 7.75
C PHE A 160 -12.86 -0.58 9.16
N ILE A 161 -11.87 -1.21 9.78
CA ILE A 161 -11.41 -0.96 11.15
C ILE A 161 -9.89 -1.17 11.20
N PRO A 162 -9.14 -0.47 12.07
CA PRO A 162 -7.71 -0.71 12.22
C PRO A 162 -7.45 -2.13 12.71
N ASP A 163 -6.52 -2.85 12.08
CA ASP A 163 -6.00 -4.13 12.54
C ASP A 163 -5.07 -3.94 13.76
N VAL A 164 -4.44 -5.03 14.24
CA VAL A 164 -3.49 -4.97 15.37
C VAL A 164 -2.23 -4.15 15.08
N SER A 165 -1.90 -3.93 13.81
CA SER A 165 -0.80 -3.08 13.36
C SER A 165 -1.21 -1.63 13.14
N GLY A 166 -2.50 -1.30 13.34
CA GLY A 166 -3.09 0.02 13.10
C GLY A 166 -3.40 0.30 11.63
N ARG A 167 -3.24 -0.67 10.74
CA ARG A 167 -3.63 -0.56 9.32
C ARG A 167 -5.14 -0.66 9.20
N MET A 168 -5.76 0.24 8.44
CA MET A 168 -7.19 0.10 8.12
C MET A 168 -7.42 -1.05 7.15
N VAL A 169 -8.18 -2.04 7.60
CA VAL A 169 -8.53 -3.21 6.81
C VAL A 169 -10.02 -3.47 6.87
N GLY A 170 -10.55 -4.09 5.82
CA GLY A 170 -11.93 -4.53 5.76
C GLY A 170 -12.24 -5.56 6.86
N VAL A 171 -13.45 -5.50 7.41
CA VAL A 171 -13.86 -6.23 8.62
C VAL A 171 -13.95 -7.73 8.39
N GLU A 172 -14.45 -8.20 7.25
CA GLU A 172 -14.55 -9.64 7.01
C GLU A 172 -13.28 -10.21 6.36
N THR A 173 -12.75 -9.52 5.35
CA THR A 173 -11.68 -10.04 4.51
C THR A 173 -10.29 -9.78 5.09
N GLY A 174 -10.13 -8.74 5.91
CA GLY A 174 -8.81 -8.27 6.36
C GLY A 174 -7.97 -7.62 5.25
N ARG A 175 -8.58 -7.33 4.09
CA ARG A 175 -7.92 -6.65 2.98
C ARG A 175 -7.87 -5.13 3.23
N PRO A 176 -6.74 -4.45 2.97
CA PRO A 176 -6.64 -3.00 3.08
C PRO A 176 -7.63 -2.28 2.16
N VAL A 177 -8.07 -1.11 2.62
CA VAL A 177 -8.94 -0.19 1.89
C VAL A 177 -8.11 0.86 1.15
N LEU A 178 -8.65 1.40 0.07
CA LEU A 178 -8.07 2.52 -0.65
C LEU A 178 -8.04 3.75 0.26
N ARG A 179 -7.02 4.59 0.08
CA ARG A 179 -6.82 5.80 0.90
C ARG A 179 -6.74 7.06 0.06
N LEU A 180 -7.26 8.15 0.61
CA LEU A 180 -7.28 9.48 0.01
C LEU A 180 -5.87 10.06 -0.15
N ASP A 181 -4.99 9.84 0.84
CA ASP A 181 -3.61 10.33 0.79
C ASP A 181 -2.80 9.67 -0.33
N ASP A 182 -2.96 8.36 -0.55
CA ASP A 182 -2.33 7.66 -1.67
C ASP A 182 -2.86 8.12 -3.04
N LEU A 183 -4.17 8.41 -3.14
CA LEU A 183 -4.74 9.04 -4.34
C LEU A 183 -4.12 10.42 -4.59
N CYS A 184 -3.99 11.25 -3.56
CA CYS A 184 -3.37 12.57 -3.66
C CYS A 184 -1.91 12.46 -4.11
N VAL A 185 -1.13 11.55 -3.51
CA VAL A 185 0.26 11.28 -3.90
C VAL A 185 0.32 10.84 -5.36
N ALA A 186 -0.51 9.88 -5.78
CA ALA A 186 -0.54 9.40 -7.16
C ALA A 186 -0.88 10.52 -8.15
N LEU A 187 -1.93 11.31 -7.89
CA LEU A 187 -2.35 12.43 -8.74
C LEU A 187 -1.26 13.49 -8.90
N ARG A 188 -0.51 13.77 -7.84
CA ARG A 188 0.55 14.80 -7.83
C ARG A 188 1.85 14.32 -8.46
N LYS A 189 2.16 13.03 -8.34
CA LYS A 189 3.49 12.50 -8.67
C LYS A 189 3.55 11.74 -9.99
N VAL A 190 2.57 10.88 -10.30
CA VAL A 190 2.54 10.09 -11.55
C VAL A 190 2.73 10.97 -12.79
N PRO A 191 2.09 12.15 -12.92
CA PRO A 191 2.31 13.04 -14.07
C PRO A 191 3.75 13.53 -14.26
N ARG A 192 4.56 13.53 -13.21
CA ARG A 192 5.89 14.16 -13.16
C ARG A 192 7.02 13.14 -13.07
N THR A 193 6.72 11.85 -13.04
CA THR A 193 7.72 10.78 -12.95
C THR A 193 7.49 9.69 -13.98
N LYS A 194 8.57 9.04 -14.39
CA LYS A 194 8.55 7.86 -15.26
C LYS A 194 8.39 6.56 -14.46
N GLN A 195 8.72 6.60 -13.17
CA GLN A 195 8.74 5.44 -12.30
C GLN A 195 8.44 5.83 -10.86
N LEU A 196 7.76 4.94 -10.15
CA LEU A 196 7.54 5.00 -8.71
C LEU A 196 8.00 3.70 -8.06
N GLY A 197 8.36 3.75 -6.78
CA GLY A 197 8.60 2.54 -5.98
C GLY A 197 9.79 2.69 -5.05
N CYS A 198 10.56 1.62 -4.88
CA CYS A 198 11.71 1.61 -3.99
C CYS A 198 12.76 0.59 -4.42
N SER A 199 13.97 0.75 -3.89
CA SER A 199 15.02 -0.28 -3.92
C SER A 199 15.59 -0.47 -2.52
N ILE A 200 15.99 -1.70 -2.19
CA ILE A 200 16.71 -2.01 -0.96
C ILE A 200 17.96 -2.76 -1.36
N ASP A 201 19.10 -2.09 -1.18
CA ASP A 201 20.38 -2.47 -1.76
C ASP A 201 21.50 -2.48 -0.72
N PRO A 202 22.43 -3.46 -0.77
CA PRO A 202 23.62 -3.44 0.07
C PRO A 202 24.51 -2.24 -0.25
N VAL A 203 25.23 -1.76 0.76
CA VAL A 203 26.26 -0.72 0.59
C VAL A 203 27.42 -1.27 -0.24
N PRO A 204 27.87 -0.61 -1.33
CA PRO A 204 28.92 -1.13 -2.21
C PRO A 204 30.21 -1.53 -1.48
N GLN A 205 30.67 -0.70 -0.53
CA GLN A 205 31.86 -0.98 0.27
C GLN A 205 31.73 -2.30 1.05
N ARG A 206 30.59 -2.50 1.71
CA ARG A 206 30.29 -3.72 2.47
C ARG A 206 30.12 -4.94 1.58
N LEU A 207 29.60 -4.74 0.38
CA LEU A 207 29.53 -5.80 -0.63
C LEU A 207 30.91 -6.21 -1.12
N ALA A 208 31.84 -5.27 -1.30
CA ALA A 208 33.24 -5.55 -1.64
C ALA A 208 33.94 -6.34 -0.52
N GLU A 209 33.76 -5.93 0.74
CA GLU A 209 34.25 -6.65 1.93
C GLU A 209 33.70 -8.08 1.98
N LEU A 210 32.40 -8.24 1.70
CA LEU A 210 31.78 -9.55 1.63
C LEU A 210 32.40 -10.43 0.53
N GLN A 211 32.65 -9.87 -0.65
CA GLN A 211 33.30 -10.59 -1.76
C GLN A 211 34.71 -11.04 -1.38
N GLN A 212 35.47 -10.22 -0.64
CA GLN A 212 36.78 -10.60 -0.12
C GLN A 212 36.66 -11.73 0.91
N PHE A 213 35.70 -11.64 1.82
CA PHE A 213 35.46 -12.66 2.84
C PHE A 213 35.03 -14.03 2.25
N ILE A 214 34.19 -14.02 1.22
CA ILE A 214 33.77 -15.26 0.53
C ILE A 214 34.97 -15.97 -0.11
N LYS A 215 35.98 -15.21 -0.60
CA LYS A 215 37.19 -15.77 -1.23
C LYS A 215 38.17 -16.42 -0.25
N GLN A 216 38.06 -16.17 1.06
CA GLN A 216 39.02 -16.64 2.07
C GLN A 216 38.96 -18.14 2.39
N GLY A 217 38.02 -18.91 1.80
CA GLY A 217 37.98 -20.37 1.94
C GLY A 217 36.58 -20.97 1.88
N VAL A 218 36.48 -22.27 2.13
CA VAL A 218 35.21 -23.00 2.32
C VAL A 218 35.25 -23.60 3.73
N PRO A 219 34.26 -23.33 4.60
CA PRO A 219 34.24 -23.85 5.96
C PRO A 219 34.20 -25.39 5.96
N ALA A 220 34.90 -25.99 6.93
CA ALA A 220 35.11 -27.44 7.04
C ALA A 220 34.11 -28.12 8.00
N SER A 221 33.57 -27.39 8.99
CA SER A 221 32.58 -27.87 9.97
C SER A 221 31.23 -27.14 9.92
N VAL A 222 30.22 -27.62 10.65
CA VAL A 222 28.89 -26.98 10.72
C VAL A 222 28.95 -25.69 11.52
N GLU A 223 29.66 -25.70 12.64
CA GLU A 223 29.86 -24.56 13.52
C GLU A 223 30.61 -23.43 12.79
N GLU A 224 31.61 -23.77 11.96
CA GLU A 224 32.29 -22.82 11.09
C GLU A 224 31.37 -22.23 10.01
N VAL A 225 30.43 -23.03 9.49
CA VAL A 225 29.43 -22.54 8.53
C VAL A 225 28.54 -21.49 9.21
N GLU A 226 27.99 -21.79 10.38
CA GLU A 226 27.11 -20.87 11.12
C GLU A 226 27.84 -19.59 11.53
N ALA A 227 29.05 -19.71 12.07
CA ALA A 227 29.89 -18.56 12.40
C ALA A 227 30.20 -17.71 11.16
N ARG A 228 30.50 -18.36 10.02
CA ARG A 228 30.75 -17.68 8.75
C ARG A 228 29.52 -16.92 8.25
N PHE A 229 28.32 -17.47 8.43
CA PHE A 229 27.08 -16.80 8.05
C PHE A 229 26.77 -15.57 8.90
N ASN A 230 26.94 -15.68 10.22
CA ASN A 230 26.78 -14.54 11.12
C ASN A 230 27.76 -13.42 10.75
N GLN A 231 29.02 -13.79 10.46
CA GLN A 231 30.02 -12.82 10.03
C GLN A 231 29.66 -12.15 8.69
N MET A 232 29.02 -12.87 7.77
CA MET A 232 28.54 -12.28 6.52
C MET A 232 27.39 -11.31 6.72
N ASP A 233 26.49 -11.62 7.65
CA ASP A 233 25.42 -10.71 8.04
C ASP A 233 25.99 -9.44 8.68
N ASP A 234 26.99 -9.58 9.56
CA ASP A 234 27.68 -8.45 10.20
C ASP A 234 28.40 -7.55 9.18
N ILE A 235 29.11 -8.16 8.21
CA ILE A 235 29.79 -7.43 7.13
C ILE A 235 28.78 -6.63 6.31
N LEU A 236 27.69 -7.26 5.87
CA LEU A 236 26.64 -6.57 5.10
C LEU A 236 25.95 -5.49 5.92
N GLY A 237 25.58 -5.82 7.17
CA GLY A 237 24.76 -5.03 8.07
C GLY A 237 23.65 -4.23 7.38
N LEU A 238 23.51 -2.94 7.70
CA LEU A 238 22.39 -2.15 7.20
C LEU A 238 22.48 -1.93 5.67
N GLN A 239 21.41 -2.29 4.98
CA GLN A 239 21.18 -2.00 3.57
C GLN A 239 20.46 -0.66 3.42
N VAL A 240 20.67 0.01 2.29
CA VAL A 240 20.11 1.33 2.00
C VAL A 240 18.78 1.16 1.28
N VAL A 241 17.77 1.88 1.77
CA VAL A 241 16.48 2.04 1.09
C VAL A 241 16.52 3.31 0.26
N ARG A 242 16.12 3.22 -1.01
CA ARG A 242 15.84 4.37 -1.87
C ARG A 242 14.40 4.34 -2.29
N ILE A 243 13.78 5.52 -2.35
CA ILE A 243 12.37 5.69 -2.70
C ILE A 243 12.33 6.55 -3.96
N ASP A 244 11.61 6.08 -4.96
CA ASP A 244 11.54 6.70 -6.27
C ASP A 244 10.14 7.26 -6.53
N GLY A 245 10.08 8.50 -7.02
CA GLY A 245 8.87 9.08 -7.59
C GLY A 245 7.78 9.52 -6.59
N VAL A 246 7.89 9.22 -5.30
CA VAL A 246 6.91 9.62 -4.26
C VAL A 246 7.58 10.32 -3.06
N PRO A 247 6.86 11.08 -2.22
CA PRO A 247 7.41 11.63 -0.98
C PRO A 247 7.89 10.50 -0.05
N GLU A 248 9.11 10.58 0.47
CA GLU A 248 9.71 9.53 1.31
C GLU A 248 8.96 9.31 2.63
N ASP A 249 8.24 10.33 3.10
CA ASP A 249 7.45 10.36 4.33
C ASP A 249 5.97 10.01 4.10
N SER A 250 5.62 9.44 2.94
CA SER A 250 4.24 9.08 2.61
C SER A 250 3.88 7.63 3.00
N HIS A 251 2.58 7.36 3.16
CA HIS A 251 2.07 6.00 3.28
C HIS A 251 2.50 5.14 2.09
N PHE A 252 2.35 5.66 0.87
CA PHE A 252 2.82 5.04 -0.37
C PHE A 252 4.27 4.53 -0.26
N ALA A 253 5.19 5.37 0.19
CA ALA A 253 6.61 5.03 0.34
C ALA A 253 6.84 3.91 1.37
N THR A 254 6.17 3.98 2.51
CA THR A 254 6.24 2.95 3.55
C THR A 254 5.75 1.60 3.03
N MET A 255 4.67 1.58 2.26
CA MET A 255 4.03 0.36 1.77
C MET A 255 4.81 -0.35 0.67
N VAL A 256 5.42 0.40 -0.27
CA VAL A 256 6.28 -0.22 -1.29
C VAL A 256 7.51 -0.86 -0.65
N VAL A 257 8.07 -0.23 0.38
CA VAL A 257 9.21 -0.78 1.15
C VAL A 257 8.78 -2.02 1.95
N GLU A 258 7.64 -1.98 2.63
CA GLU A 258 7.11 -3.14 3.36
C GLU A 258 6.92 -4.35 2.43
N ALA A 259 6.35 -4.14 1.24
CA ALA A 259 6.13 -5.21 0.28
C ALA A 259 7.44 -5.87 -0.19
N ASP A 260 8.45 -5.08 -0.56
CA ASP A 260 9.77 -5.62 -0.94
C ASP A 260 10.46 -6.32 0.24
N TYR A 261 10.45 -5.69 1.42
CA TYR A 261 11.05 -6.25 2.63
C TYR A 261 10.46 -7.62 2.98
N ARG A 262 9.13 -7.76 2.92
CA ARG A 262 8.45 -9.04 3.17
C ARG A 262 8.69 -10.06 2.07
N MET A 263 8.69 -9.65 0.80
CA MET A 263 9.03 -10.54 -0.31
C MET A 263 10.42 -11.15 -0.13
N LYS A 264 11.42 -10.35 0.24
CA LYS A 264 12.78 -10.82 0.52
C LYS A 264 12.81 -11.83 1.66
N ARG A 265 12.08 -11.56 2.74
CA ARG A 265 11.93 -12.51 3.85
C ARG A 265 11.35 -13.85 3.41
N ILE A 266 10.33 -13.83 2.55
CA ILE A 266 9.75 -15.05 1.97
C ILE A 266 10.76 -15.78 1.08
N ALA A 267 11.48 -15.05 0.23
CA ALA A 267 12.51 -15.62 -0.65
C ALA A 267 13.62 -16.32 0.14
N MET A 268 14.02 -15.76 1.27
CA MET A 268 15.01 -16.32 2.19
C MET A 268 14.44 -17.34 3.17
N GLY A 269 13.12 -17.55 3.23
CA GLY A 269 12.49 -18.46 4.19
C GLY A 269 12.47 -17.95 5.64
N LEU A 270 12.72 -16.66 5.85
CA LEU A 270 12.56 -15.96 7.14
C LEU A 270 11.10 -15.61 7.45
N GLU A 271 10.25 -15.64 6.42
CA GLU A 271 8.80 -15.56 6.53
C GLU A 271 8.20 -16.72 5.74
N THR A 272 7.28 -17.47 6.36
CA THR A 272 6.61 -18.61 5.73
C THR A 272 5.11 -18.39 5.70
N PRO A 273 4.57 -17.73 4.65
CA PRO A 273 3.13 -17.56 4.50
C PRO A 273 2.44 -18.93 4.40
N ALA A 274 1.27 -19.06 5.03
CA ALA A 274 0.47 -20.28 4.98
C ALA A 274 -0.21 -20.48 3.61
N ILE A 275 0.59 -20.63 2.56
CA ILE A 275 0.16 -20.77 1.16
C ILE A 275 0.68 -22.09 0.60
N LYS A 276 -0.25 -22.96 0.21
CA LYS A 276 0.08 -24.30 -0.28
C LYS A 276 0.93 -24.22 -1.54
N GLY A 277 2.10 -24.87 -1.47
CA GLY A 277 3.01 -25.03 -2.60
C GLY A 277 3.97 -23.84 -2.82
N LEU A 278 3.89 -22.78 -2.01
CA LEU A 278 4.88 -21.71 -2.01
C LEU A 278 6.14 -22.19 -1.27
N LYS A 279 7.28 -22.22 -1.97
CA LYS A 279 8.60 -22.53 -1.42
C LYS A 279 9.41 -21.25 -1.44
N SER A 280 10.22 -21.05 -0.39
CA SER A 280 11.27 -20.02 -0.44
C SER A 280 12.28 -20.36 -1.54
N HIS A 281 12.91 -19.35 -2.13
CA HIS A 281 14.02 -19.58 -3.05
C HIS A 281 15.14 -20.39 -2.38
N LEU A 282 15.41 -20.12 -1.10
CA LEU A 282 16.36 -20.90 -0.29
C LEU A 282 16.06 -22.41 -0.29
N GLN A 283 14.78 -22.80 -0.23
CA GLN A 283 14.38 -24.21 -0.32
C GLN A 283 14.58 -24.80 -1.72
N MET A 284 14.54 -23.99 -2.78
CA MET A 284 14.71 -24.39 -4.18
C MET A 284 16.17 -24.52 -4.61
N LEU A 285 17.11 -23.91 -3.87
CA LEU A 285 18.54 -23.98 -4.16
C LEU A 285 19.09 -25.42 -4.05
N GLY A 286 19.92 -25.78 -5.03
CA GLY A 286 20.80 -26.95 -5.04
C GLY A 286 22.24 -26.57 -4.64
N GLY A 287 23.17 -27.53 -4.67
CA GLY A 287 24.58 -27.27 -4.39
C GLY A 287 25.27 -26.45 -5.50
N GLY A 288 26.17 -25.54 -5.12
CA GLY A 288 27.08 -24.86 -6.06
C GLY A 288 26.62 -23.53 -6.67
N GLY A 289 25.84 -22.71 -5.95
CA GLY A 289 25.29 -21.46 -6.51
C GLY A 289 25.54 -20.20 -5.68
N ASN A 290 26.67 -19.52 -5.90
CA ASN A 290 26.96 -18.20 -5.35
C ASN A 290 26.82 -17.10 -6.42
N ALA A 291 25.58 -16.72 -6.74
CA ALA A 291 25.30 -15.48 -7.47
C ALA A 291 24.24 -14.68 -6.72
N MET A 292 24.40 -13.36 -6.71
CA MET A 292 23.44 -12.44 -6.11
C MET A 292 22.13 -12.50 -6.91
N GLN A 293 21.00 -12.61 -6.21
CA GLN A 293 19.69 -12.59 -6.84
C GLN A 293 19.08 -11.20 -6.66
N ARG A 294 18.39 -10.72 -7.68
CA ARG A 294 17.57 -9.52 -7.63
C ARG A 294 16.14 -9.88 -7.98
N TRP A 295 15.20 -9.62 -7.07
CA TRP A 295 13.77 -9.72 -7.34
C TRP A 295 13.08 -8.40 -7.10
N TRP A 296 12.17 -8.00 -7.98
CA TRP A 296 11.38 -6.80 -7.76
C TRP A 296 9.98 -6.93 -8.33
N PHE A 297 9.05 -6.20 -7.74
CA PHE A 297 7.68 -6.15 -8.22
C PHE A 297 7.56 -5.20 -9.41
N ILE A 298 6.77 -5.60 -10.40
CA ILE A 298 6.27 -4.72 -11.46
C ILE A 298 4.75 -4.91 -11.62
N PRO A 299 4.04 -3.92 -12.18
CA PRO A 299 2.64 -4.08 -12.52
C PRO A 299 2.38 -5.27 -13.46
N ASP A 300 1.24 -5.94 -13.25
CA ASP A 300 0.81 -7.11 -14.03
C ASP A 300 -0.71 -7.18 -14.09
N TYR A 301 -1.27 -6.97 -15.28
CA TYR A 301 -2.71 -7.03 -15.54
C TYR A 301 -2.96 -8.09 -16.62
N ASP A 302 -4.04 -8.86 -16.46
CA ASP A 302 -4.48 -9.77 -17.53
C ASP A 302 -4.96 -8.93 -18.73
N ALA A 303 -5.71 -7.87 -18.44
CA ALA A 303 -6.13 -6.83 -19.37
C ALA A 303 -6.56 -5.56 -18.63
N ILE A 304 -6.34 -4.42 -19.28
CA ILE A 304 -7.06 -3.17 -19.01
C ILE A 304 -8.05 -3.00 -20.15
N SER A 305 -9.29 -3.42 -19.93
CA SER A 305 -10.31 -3.35 -20.97
C SER A 305 -10.88 -1.94 -21.06
N ARG A 306 -11.17 -1.48 -22.28
CA ARG A 306 -11.72 -0.15 -22.59
C ARG A 306 -12.92 -0.32 -23.51
N SER A 307 -14.08 0.21 -23.13
CA SER A 307 -15.28 0.21 -23.98
C SER A 307 -15.05 1.00 -25.28
N ASP A 308 -15.83 0.70 -26.32
CA ASP A 308 -15.69 1.32 -27.65
C ASP A 308 -15.84 2.85 -27.60
N ASP A 309 -16.73 3.35 -26.75
CA ASP A 309 -16.96 4.77 -26.50
C ASP A 309 -15.87 5.42 -25.61
N GLY A 310 -14.97 4.63 -25.04
CA GLY A 310 -13.94 5.10 -24.10
C GLY A 310 -14.52 5.72 -22.83
N LEU A 311 -15.69 5.26 -22.39
CA LEU A 311 -16.40 5.73 -21.19
C LEU A 311 -16.44 4.72 -20.04
N ALA A 312 -15.98 3.50 -20.27
CA ALA A 312 -15.85 2.48 -19.23
C ALA A 312 -14.53 1.72 -19.38
N PHE A 313 -13.90 1.43 -18.24
CA PHE A 313 -12.69 0.61 -18.16
C PHE A 313 -12.84 -0.49 -17.12
N GLU A 314 -12.20 -1.63 -17.36
CA GLU A 314 -12.12 -2.75 -16.42
C GLU A 314 -10.67 -3.18 -16.21
N PHE A 315 -10.26 -3.29 -14.95
CA PHE A 315 -8.94 -3.79 -14.56
C PHE A 315 -9.05 -5.26 -14.18
N SER A 316 -8.40 -6.14 -14.94
CA SER A 316 -8.41 -7.59 -14.68
C SER A 316 -7.02 -8.13 -14.31
N GLY A 317 -6.98 -9.28 -13.63
CA GLY A 317 -5.75 -9.89 -13.11
C GLY A 317 -5.37 -9.48 -11.68
N GLN A 318 -4.10 -9.73 -11.35
CA GLN A 318 -3.58 -9.70 -9.98
C GLN A 318 -2.76 -8.46 -9.61
N ARG A 319 -2.59 -7.52 -10.54
CA ARG A 319 -1.93 -6.20 -10.40
C ARG A 319 -0.41 -6.20 -10.25
N ALA A 320 0.19 -7.25 -9.70
CA ALA A 320 1.64 -7.31 -9.53
C ALA A 320 2.19 -8.69 -9.86
N GLN A 321 3.38 -8.69 -10.45
CA GLN A 321 4.22 -9.86 -10.65
C GLN A 321 5.61 -9.61 -10.07
N LEU A 322 6.25 -10.69 -9.65
CA LEU A 322 7.65 -10.69 -9.30
C LEU A 322 8.48 -11.04 -10.53
N VAL A 323 9.43 -10.17 -10.87
CA VAL A 323 10.47 -10.45 -11.88
C VAL A 323 11.81 -10.68 -11.21
N ALA A 324 12.73 -11.31 -11.93
CA ALA A 324 14.00 -11.74 -11.39
C ALA A 324 15.16 -11.57 -12.37
N GLU A 325 16.32 -11.30 -11.81
CA GLU A 325 17.61 -11.24 -12.50
C GLU A 325 18.69 -11.77 -11.54
N ASP A 326 19.72 -12.45 -12.07
CA ASP A 326 20.95 -12.69 -11.31
C ASP A 326 21.95 -11.55 -11.60
N GLU A 327 22.71 -11.14 -10.58
CA GLU A 327 23.72 -10.09 -10.68
C GLU A 327 25.10 -10.60 -10.26
N VAL A 328 26.13 -9.92 -10.75
CA VAL A 328 27.51 -10.05 -10.31
C VAL A 328 27.97 -8.75 -9.66
N ALA A 329 28.86 -8.85 -8.68
CA ALA A 329 29.52 -7.71 -8.07
C ALA A 329 31.01 -7.71 -8.43
N ASP A 330 31.54 -6.55 -8.79
CA ASP A 330 32.99 -6.37 -9.00
C ASP A 330 33.75 -6.29 -7.66
N ALA A 331 35.08 -6.10 -7.74
CA ALA A 331 35.93 -6.00 -6.55
C ALA A 331 35.67 -4.73 -5.71
N GLN A 332 34.97 -3.76 -6.29
CA GLN A 332 34.56 -2.49 -5.67
C GLN A 332 33.11 -2.56 -5.14
N GLY A 333 32.43 -3.69 -5.33
CA GLY A 333 31.04 -3.89 -4.92
C GLY A 333 30.02 -3.22 -5.84
N HIS A 334 30.41 -2.79 -7.05
CA HIS A 334 29.44 -2.36 -8.06
C HIS A 334 28.75 -3.58 -8.64
N ARG A 335 27.43 -3.48 -8.76
CA ARG A 335 26.57 -4.56 -9.26
C ARG A 335 26.28 -4.36 -10.75
N SER A 336 26.25 -5.46 -11.48
CA SER A 336 25.78 -5.50 -12.87
C SER A 336 25.04 -6.80 -13.15
N SER A 337 24.18 -6.78 -14.17
CA SER A 337 23.45 -7.96 -14.63
C SER A 337 24.42 -9.10 -14.97
N ALA A 338 24.13 -10.29 -14.46
CA ALA A 338 24.85 -11.48 -14.87
C ALA A 338 24.48 -11.86 -16.32
N PRO A 339 25.38 -12.51 -17.08
CA PRO A 339 25.09 -12.93 -18.45
C PRO A 339 23.90 -13.89 -18.58
N THR A 340 23.59 -14.63 -17.52
CA THR A 340 22.47 -15.58 -17.46
C THR A 340 21.83 -15.55 -16.08
N THR A 341 20.52 -15.75 -16.03
CA THR A 341 19.77 -15.91 -14.79
C THR A 341 19.40 -17.38 -14.58
N ARG A 342 19.64 -17.90 -13.37
CA ARG A 342 19.39 -19.30 -13.03
C ARG A 342 17.91 -19.66 -13.12
N LYS A 343 17.65 -20.91 -13.48
CA LYS A 343 16.29 -21.48 -13.54
C LYS A 343 15.56 -21.38 -12.20
N THR A 344 16.25 -21.53 -11.07
CA THR A 344 15.65 -21.42 -9.72
C THR A 344 15.24 -19.99 -9.41
N THR A 345 16.05 -19.00 -9.79
CA THR A 345 15.77 -17.56 -9.62
C THR A 345 14.48 -17.17 -10.36
N HIS A 346 14.35 -17.61 -11.62
CA HIS A 346 13.11 -17.43 -12.40
C HIS A 346 11.94 -18.27 -11.87
N ALA A 347 12.17 -19.51 -11.45
CA ALA A 347 11.11 -20.38 -10.95
C ALA A 347 10.49 -19.84 -9.65
N PHE A 348 11.29 -19.23 -8.76
CA PHE A 348 10.76 -18.56 -7.58
C PHE A 348 9.91 -17.35 -7.97
N ALA A 349 10.40 -16.47 -8.84
CA ALA A 349 9.61 -15.34 -9.35
C ALA A 349 8.28 -15.79 -9.96
N ARG A 350 8.31 -16.79 -10.85
CA ARG A 350 7.11 -17.36 -11.46
C ARG A 350 6.14 -17.91 -10.41
N GLN A 351 6.63 -18.70 -9.46
CA GLN A 351 5.78 -19.26 -8.41
C GLN A 351 5.18 -18.17 -7.53
N PHE A 352 5.96 -17.15 -7.16
CA PHE A 352 5.49 -16.03 -6.36
C PHE A 352 4.38 -15.28 -7.10
N THR A 353 4.59 -14.99 -8.39
CA THR A 353 3.61 -14.38 -9.29
C THR A 353 2.34 -15.23 -9.39
N GLU A 354 2.43 -16.53 -9.65
CA GLU A 354 1.26 -17.43 -9.72
C GLU A 354 0.46 -17.50 -8.39
N LYS A 355 1.11 -17.18 -7.27
CA LYS A 355 0.51 -17.19 -5.93
C LYS A 355 0.20 -15.79 -5.41
N PHE A 356 0.42 -14.74 -6.20
CA PHE A 356 0.35 -13.36 -5.71
C PHE A 356 -1.05 -13.00 -5.20
N GLY A 357 -2.12 -13.43 -5.87
CA GLY A 357 -3.49 -13.25 -5.36
C GLY A 357 -3.73 -13.90 -3.99
N GLN A 358 -3.14 -15.09 -3.74
CA GLN A 358 -3.24 -15.75 -2.43
C GLN A 358 -2.40 -15.03 -1.36
N LEU A 359 -1.23 -14.52 -1.76
CA LEU A 359 -0.36 -13.70 -0.92
C LEU A 359 -1.07 -12.41 -0.48
N ALA A 360 -1.71 -11.70 -1.41
CA ALA A 360 -2.50 -10.50 -1.12
C ALA A 360 -3.69 -10.77 -0.19
N ASN A 361 -4.32 -11.94 -0.31
CA ASN A 361 -5.42 -12.33 0.59
C ASN A 361 -4.94 -12.71 2.01
N LYS A 362 -3.65 -12.96 2.20
CA LYS A 362 -3.06 -13.38 3.49
C LYS A 362 -2.20 -12.31 4.16
N SER A 363 -1.59 -11.43 3.36
CA SER A 363 -0.70 -10.38 3.82
C SER A 363 -1.22 -9.04 3.30
N PRO A 364 -1.71 -8.17 4.19
CA PRO A 364 -2.16 -6.83 3.82
C PRO A 364 -1.11 -6.03 3.04
N ALA A 365 0.19 -6.25 3.29
CA ALA A 365 1.28 -5.59 2.56
C ALA A 365 1.21 -5.80 1.04
N PHE A 366 0.89 -7.01 0.58
CA PHE A 366 0.77 -7.29 -0.86
C PHE A 366 -0.54 -6.78 -1.44
N ALA A 367 -1.61 -6.74 -0.66
CA ALA A 367 -2.87 -6.13 -1.07
C ALA A 367 -2.77 -4.60 -1.16
N GLU A 368 -2.02 -3.94 -0.27
CA GLU A 368 -1.69 -2.51 -0.39
C GLU A 368 -0.90 -2.24 -1.66
N LEU A 369 0.11 -3.08 -1.96
CA LEU A 369 0.86 -2.94 -3.20
C LEU A 369 -0.05 -2.97 -4.43
N GLN A 370 -1.09 -3.82 -4.44
CA GLN A 370 -2.09 -3.81 -5.51
C GLN A 370 -2.83 -2.47 -5.59
N ASN A 371 -3.24 -1.94 -4.44
CA ASN A 371 -3.97 -0.66 -4.36
C ASN A 371 -3.11 0.51 -4.86
N LEU A 372 -1.83 0.55 -4.49
CA LEU A 372 -0.90 1.59 -4.95
C LEU A 372 -0.61 1.51 -6.46
N ILE A 373 -0.51 0.29 -7.00
CA ILE A 373 -0.39 0.07 -8.44
C ILE A 373 -1.67 0.51 -9.15
N ASP A 374 -2.85 0.14 -8.65
CA ASP A 374 -4.13 0.55 -9.21
C ASP A 374 -4.29 2.08 -9.22
N TRP A 375 -3.90 2.78 -8.14
CA TRP A 375 -3.88 4.24 -8.14
C TRP A 375 -2.93 4.83 -9.19
N SER A 376 -1.74 4.26 -9.29
CA SER A 376 -0.74 4.72 -10.26
C SER A 376 -1.23 4.55 -11.70
N VAL A 377 -1.84 3.40 -12.01
CA VAL A 377 -2.39 3.07 -13.32
C VAL A 377 -3.64 3.87 -13.64
N LEU A 378 -4.54 4.08 -12.67
CA LEU A 378 -5.68 4.98 -12.82
C LEU A 378 -5.19 6.37 -13.26
N VAL A 379 -4.26 6.98 -12.51
CA VAL A 379 -3.80 8.33 -12.83
C VAL A 379 -3.13 8.40 -14.21
N ALA A 380 -2.34 7.39 -14.59
CA ALA A 380 -1.77 7.32 -15.93
C ALA A 380 -2.84 7.21 -17.02
N LEU A 381 -3.90 6.43 -16.80
CA LEU A 381 -5.05 6.36 -17.72
C LEU A 381 -5.80 7.69 -17.81
N LEU A 382 -5.99 8.40 -16.68
CA LEU A 382 -6.62 9.72 -16.69
C LEU A 382 -5.87 10.70 -17.60
N GLN A 383 -4.54 10.65 -17.60
CA GLN A 383 -3.71 11.48 -18.48
C GLN A 383 -3.79 11.05 -19.93
N GLN A 384 -3.65 9.76 -20.20
CA GLN A 384 -3.65 9.21 -21.56
C GLN A 384 -4.98 9.46 -22.28
N GLU A 385 -6.10 9.26 -21.57
CA GLU A 385 -7.45 9.40 -22.11
C GLU A 385 -8.00 10.82 -21.98
N ARG A 386 -7.20 11.75 -21.42
CA ARG A 386 -7.58 13.15 -21.16
C ARG A 386 -8.92 13.26 -20.44
N ILE A 387 -9.16 12.35 -19.50
CA ILE A 387 -10.43 12.23 -18.78
C ILE A 387 -10.76 13.51 -18.01
N PRO A 388 -9.83 14.11 -17.24
CA PRO A 388 -10.10 15.36 -16.53
C PRO A 388 -10.61 16.48 -17.46
N GLU A 389 -10.04 16.60 -18.65
CA GLU A 389 -10.47 17.60 -19.64
C GLU A 389 -11.85 17.27 -20.23
N ARG A 390 -12.12 15.98 -20.51
CA ARG A 390 -13.41 15.52 -21.07
C ARG A 390 -14.59 15.77 -20.15
N ILE A 391 -14.37 15.72 -18.83
CA ILE A 391 -15.42 15.93 -17.82
C ILE A 391 -15.33 17.31 -17.14
N GLY A 392 -14.34 18.14 -17.48
CA GLY A 392 -14.15 19.45 -16.84
C GLY A 392 -13.65 19.40 -15.39
N TRP A 393 -13.02 18.30 -14.96
CA TRP A 393 -12.55 18.10 -13.60
C TRP A 393 -11.14 18.68 -13.38
N LYS A 394 -11.08 19.82 -12.69
CA LYS A 394 -9.83 20.55 -12.45
C LYS A 394 -8.95 19.98 -11.34
N ARG A 395 -9.51 19.17 -10.43
CA ARG A 395 -8.79 18.58 -9.28
C ARG A 395 -8.12 19.63 -8.39
N GLU A 396 -8.77 20.78 -8.20
CA GLU A 396 -8.17 21.96 -7.53
C GLU A 396 -7.71 21.66 -6.12
N LEU A 397 -8.45 20.85 -5.35
CA LEU A 397 -8.09 20.49 -3.97
C LEU A 397 -7.14 19.29 -3.94
N LEU A 398 -7.43 18.24 -4.72
CA LEU A 398 -6.62 17.01 -4.70
C LEU A 398 -5.18 17.27 -5.18
N LEU A 399 -4.97 18.26 -6.04
CA LEU A 399 -3.64 18.69 -6.48
C LEU A 399 -2.96 19.70 -5.54
N ASP A 400 -3.68 20.25 -4.56
CA ASP A 400 -3.17 21.28 -3.64
C ASP A 400 -2.60 20.65 -2.35
N GLU A 401 -1.27 20.57 -2.28
CA GLU A 401 -0.54 20.04 -1.12
C GLU A 401 -0.63 20.92 0.13
N THR A 402 -0.96 22.21 -0.03
CA THR A 402 -1.08 23.13 1.10
C THR A 402 -2.43 23.00 1.79
N ARG A 403 -3.50 22.86 1.00
CA ARG A 403 -4.87 22.73 1.51
C ARG A 403 -5.21 21.29 1.90
N LEU A 404 -4.62 20.31 1.24
CA LEU A 404 -4.79 18.90 1.52
C LEU A 404 -3.41 18.19 1.60
N PRO A 405 -2.66 18.39 2.69
CA PRO A 405 -1.39 17.68 2.90
C PRO A 405 -1.63 16.19 3.14
N HIS A 406 -0.67 15.34 2.78
CA HIS A 406 -0.69 13.93 3.19
C HIS A 406 -0.17 13.77 4.63
N PRO A 407 -0.65 12.77 5.39
CA PRO A 407 -0.05 12.40 6.67
C PRO A 407 1.43 12.01 6.49
N ARG A 408 2.28 12.47 7.40
CA ARG A 408 3.72 12.17 7.38
C ARG A 408 4.03 10.96 8.25
N PHE A 409 4.90 10.10 7.74
CA PHE A 409 5.38 8.88 8.38
C PHE A 409 6.90 8.93 8.56
N GLU A 410 7.41 8.11 9.48
CA GLU A 410 8.86 7.90 9.60
C GLU A 410 9.43 7.37 8.29
N VAL A 411 10.56 7.92 7.85
CA VAL A 411 11.13 7.60 6.54
C VAL A 411 11.91 6.29 6.61
N PRO A 412 11.57 5.26 5.81
CA PRO A 412 12.37 4.04 5.74
C PRO A 412 13.67 4.32 4.98
N ARG A 413 14.78 4.44 5.71
CA ARG A 413 16.11 4.73 5.14
C ARG A 413 16.98 3.51 5.03
N LYS A 414 16.80 2.54 5.93
CA LYS A 414 17.67 1.37 6.06
C LYS A 414 16.89 0.13 6.42
N THR A 415 17.39 -1.03 6.01
CA THR A 415 16.93 -2.32 6.54
C THR A 415 18.12 -3.10 7.08
N PRO A 416 17.96 -3.89 8.15
CA PRO A 416 18.94 -4.91 8.48
C PRO A 416 19.21 -5.81 7.28
N SER A 417 20.47 -6.22 7.13
CA SER A 417 20.77 -7.38 6.29
C SER A 417 19.98 -8.56 6.82
N GLN A 418 19.60 -9.41 5.88
CA GLN A 418 18.83 -10.59 6.17
C GLN A 418 19.59 -11.73 5.52
N VAL A 419 20.05 -12.63 6.36
CA VAL A 419 20.78 -13.82 5.93
C VAL A 419 20.04 -15.02 6.45
N ASN A 420 19.85 -16.00 5.58
CA ASN A 420 19.39 -17.33 5.96
C ASN A 420 20.15 -18.36 5.12
N TYR A 421 20.31 -19.56 5.67
CA TYR A 421 21.09 -20.60 5.04
C TYR A 421 20.38 -21.95 5.07
N LYS A 422 20.75 -22.77 4.09
CA LYS A 422 20.33 -24.16 3.98
C LYS A 422 21.55 -24.95 3.57
N ARG A 423 21.80 -26.10 4.17
CA ARG A 423 22.93 -26.95 3.76
C ARG A 423 22.53 -27.81 2.55
N VAL A 424 23.22 -27.65 1.43
CA VAL A 424 23.14 -28.57 0.27
C VAL A 424 24.56 -28.80 -0.28
N GLY A 425 25.20 -29.90 0.11
CA GLY A 425 26.63 -30.14 -0.22
C GLY A 425 27.58 -29.16 0.51
N ASN A 426 28.61 -28.66 -0.19
CA ASN A 426 29.68 -27.81 0.36
C ASN A 426 29.46 -26.28 0.23
N GLN A 427 28.30 -25.82 -0.23
CA GLN A 427 28.04 -24.39 -0.43
C GLN A 427 26.56 -24.06 -0.33
N VAL A 428 26.23 -22.92 0.29
CA VAL A 428 25.02 -22.10 0.05
C VAL A 428 25.33 -20.72 0.58
N ILE A 429 24.96 -19.62 -0.11
CA ILE A 429 24.47 -18.31 0.43
C ILE A 429 23.61 -17.63 -0.64
N GLY A 430 22.45 -17.11 -0.27
CA GLY A 430 21.60 -16.29 -1.15
C GLY A 430 21.59 -14.84 -0.69
N LEU A 431 22.34 -13.98 -1.37
CA LEU A 431 22.23 -12.52 -1.22
C LEU A 431 21.08 -12.03 -2.10
N VAL A 432 20.16 -11.27 -1.51
CA VAL A 432 18.93 -10.84 -2.17
C VAL A 432 18.84 -9.31 -2.28
N GLY A 433 19.12 -8.77 -3.46
CA GLY A 433 18.74 -7.41 -3.85
C GLY A 433 17.29 -7.36 -4.34
N GLY A 434 16.69 -6.16 -4.42
CA GLY A 434 15.30 -6.06 -4.88
C GLY A 434 14.62 -4.72 -4.69
N GLY A 435 13.34 -4.65 -5.04
CA GLY A 435 12.55 -3.44 -4.92
C GLY A 435 11.12 -3.55 -5.46
N VAL A 436 10.52 -2.39 -5.69
CA VAL A 436 9.25 -2.21 -6.39
C VAL A 436 9.48 -1.19 -7.50
N THR A 437 9.03 -1.50 -8.71
CA THR A 437 9.12 -0.63 -9.87
C THR A 437 7.77 -0.54 -10.55
N VAL A 438 7.13 0.62 -10.45
CA VAL A 438 5.86 0.92 -11.10
C VAL A 438 6.11 1.91 -12.23
N ASN A 439 5.91 1.48 -13.47
CA ASN A 439 5.87 2.36 -14.64
C ASN A 439 4.42 2.41 -15.15
N PRO A 440 3.60 3.33 -14.63
CA PRO A 440 2.16 3.29 -14.89
C PRO A 440 1.80 3.72 -16.31
N GLN A 441 2.57 4.61 -16.94
CA GLN A 441 2.31 5.06 -18.32
C GLN A 441 2.44 3.93 -19.33
N ARG A 442 3.42 3.03 -19.15
CA ARG A 442 3.58 1.85 -20.01
C ARG A 442 2.36 0.94 -19.95
N ILE A 443 1.73 0.84 -18.78
CA ILE A 443 0.58 -0.05 -18.54
C ILE A 443 -0.70 0.58 -19.08
N ALA A 444 -0.92 1.87 -18.81
CA ALA A 444 -2.07 2.61 -19.34
C ALA A 444 -2.12 2.56 -20.89
N ALA A 445 -0.96 2.51 -21.55
CA ALA A 445 -0.87 2.42 -23.01
C ALA A 445 -1.33 1.06 -23.59
N GLN A 446 -1.56 0.04 -22.76
CA GLN A 446 -1.88 -1.33 -23.17
C GLN A 446 -3.35 -1.68 -22.92
N THR A 447 -4.28 -0.86 -23.44
CA THR A 447 -5.71 -1.16 -23.34
C THR A 447 -6.17 -2.13 -24.44
N SER A 448 -7.16 -2.96 -24.13
CA SER A 448 -7.79 -3.88 -25.08
C SER A 448 -9.33 -3.77 -25.07
N PRO A 449 -10.04 -4.20 -26.12
CA PRO A 449 -11.50 -4.28 -26.08
C PRO A 449 -11.98 -5.28 -25.02
N PRO A 450 -13.10 -5.01 -24.31
CA PRO A 450 -13.69 -5.96 -23.38
C PRO A 450 -14.26 -7.18 -24.11
N SER A 451 -14.37 -8.31 -23.40
CA SER A 451 -15.20 -9.42 -23.87
C SER A 451 -16.67 -8.99 -23.97
N ALA A 452 -17.48 -9.65 -24.82
CA ALA A 452 -18.91 -9.33 -24.95
C ALA A 452 -19.67 -9.32 -23.60
N LYS A 453 -19.31 -10.25 -22.70
CA LYS A 453 -19.87 -10.30 -21.35
C LYS A 453 -19.46 -9.10 -20.50
N SER A 454 -18.17 -8.74 -20.53
CA SER A 454 -17.66 -7.56 -19.81
C SER A 454 -18.27 -6.28 -20.36
N ALA A 455 -18.37 -6.13 -21.69
CA ALA A 455 -18.99 -4.98 -22.33
C ALA A 455 -20.46 -4.77 -21.88
N ALA A 456 -21.27 -5.83 -21.87
CA ALA A 456 -22.65 -5.76 -21.42
C ALA A 456 -22.78 -5.40 -19.93
N MET A 457 -21.90 -5.95 -19.09
CA MET A 457 -21.84 -5.64 -17.67
C MET A 457 -21.46 -4.17 -17.43
N LEU A 458 -20.39 -3.68 -18.08
CA LEU A 458 -19.94 -2.30 -17.98
C LEU A 458 -21.02 -1.31 -18.45
N ALA A 459 -21.70 -1.61 -19.55
CA ALA A 459 -22.81 -0.78 -20.04
C ALA A 459 -23.95 -0.70 -19.01
N SER A 460 -24.37 -1.84 -18.45
CA SER A 460 -25.44 -1.88 -17.44
C SER A 460 -25.07 -1.08 -16.19
N GLN A 461 -23.85 -1.26 -15.69
CA GLN A 461 -23.36 -0.59 -14.47
C GLN A 461 -23.18 0.91 -14.69
N ARG A 462 -22.74 1.32 -15.90
CA ARG A 462 -22.63 2.73 -16.26
C ARG A 462 -23.99 3.43 -16.28
N ILE A 463 -25.03 2.79 -16.83
CA ILE A 463 -26.39 3.34 -16.84
C ILE A 463 -26.90 3.57 -15.40
N GLU A 464 -26.70 2.59 -14.52
CA GLU A 464 -27.09 2.70 -13.12
C GLU A 464 -26.35 3.84 -12.40
N ALA A 465 -25.03 3.93 -12.60
CA ALA A 465 -24.22 4.99 -12.05
C ALA A 465 -24.66 6.38 -12.54
N ALA A 466 -24.96 6.55 -13.84
CA ALA A 466 -25.50 7.81 -14.39
C ALA A 466 -26.82 8.22 -13.71
N GLN A 467 -27.74 7.26 -13.52
CA GLN A 467 -29.01 7.50 -12.82
C GLN A 467 -28.79 7.95 -11.38
N ARG A 468 -27.83 7.34 -10.68
CA ARG A 468 -27.48 7.71 -9.29
C ARG A 468 -26.85 9.10 -9.19
N ILE A 469 -25.94 9.45 -10.10
CA ILE A 469 -25.33 10.79 -10.15
C ILE A 469 -26.42 11.84 -10.38
N THR A 470 -27.30 11.60 -11.35
CA THR A 470 -28.40 12.51 -11.70
C THR A 470 -29.37 12.68 -10.53
N ALA A 471 -29.75 11.59 -9.86
CA ALA A 471 -30.64 11.63 -8.69
C ALA A 471 -30.02 12.42 -7.52
N THR A 472 -28.71 12.29 -7.31
CA THR A 472 -27.97 13.04 -6.28
C THR A 472 -27.90 14.53 -6.60
N ALA A 473 -27.68 14.89 -7.86
CA ALA A 473 -27.70 16.27 -8.31
C ALA A 473 -29.10 16.91 -8.10
N ALA A 474 -30.17 16.18 -8.41
CA ALA A 474 -31.55 16.64 -8.21
C ALA A 474 -31.97 16.70 -6.73
N SER A 475 -31.39 15.88 -5.86
CA SER A 475 -31.60 15.93 -4.41
C SER A 475 -30.94 17.16 -3.77
N THR A 476 -29.84 17.66 -4.33
CA THR A 476 -29.25 18.92 -3.86
C THR A 476 -30.21 20.12 -4.03
N THR A 477 -31.17 20.03 -4.96
CA THR A 477 -32.20 21.05 -5.22
C THR A 477 -33.57 20.74 -4.60
N ALA A 478 -33.81 19.53 -4.07
CA ALA A 478 -35.07 19.08 -3.51
C ALA A 478 -34.93 18.61 -2.04
N SER A 479 -35.99 18.72 -1.24
CA SER A 479 -35.98 18.37 0.20
C SER A 479 -35.91 16.87 0.53
N THR A 480 -35.54 16.01 -0.43
CA THR A 480 -35.42 14.55 -0.21
C THR A 480 -33.94 14.19 -0.01
N PRO A 481 -33.53 13.68 1.16
CA PRO A 481 -32.13 13.38 1.42
C PRO A 481 -31.68 12.11 0.68
N VAL A 482 -30.67 12.24 -0.19
CA VAL A 482 -29.85 11.09 -0.61
C VAL A 482 -28.90 10.74 0.54
N ALA A 483 -28.83 9.46 0.91
CA ALA A 483 -28.07 8.99 2.07
C ALA A 483 -26.58 9.35 1.98
N HIS A 484 -25.97 9.19 0.79
CA HIS A 484 -24.55 9.46 0.52
C HIS A 484 -24.36 10.15 -0.83
N ARG A 485 -23.67 11.29 -0.86
CA ARG A 485 -23.55 12.13 -2.07
C ARG A 485 -22.46 11.68 -3.05
N TRP A 486 -21.49 10.91 -2.59
CA TRP A 486 -20.27 10.62 -3.35
C TRP A 486 -19.95 9.12 -3.44
N TRP A 487 -20.72 8.24 -2.79
CA TRP A 487 -20.60 6.80 -2.95
C TRP A 487 -21.96 6.10 -2.82
N TRP A 488 -22.05 4.89 -3.40
CA TRP A 488 -23.23 4.03 -3.29
C TRP A 488 -22.86 2.57 -3.61
N ASP A 489 -23.69 1.63 -3.15
CA ASP A 489 -23.54 0.22 -3.50
C ASP A 489 -24.36 -0.10 -4.75
N GLY A 490 -23.79 -0.97 -5.60
CA GLY A 490 -24.51 -1.57 -6.71
C GLY A 490 -25.59 -2.55 -6.25
N PRO A 491 -26.39 -3.08 -7.17
CA PRO A 491 -27.46 -4.01 -6.85
C PRO A 491 -26.83 -5.27 -6.28
N GLN A 492 -27.24 -5.67 -5.08
CA GLN A 492 -26.80 -6.94 -4.53
C GLN A 492 -27.34 -8.06 -5.42
N GLN A 493 -26.47 -8.73 -6.16
CA GLN A 493 -26.83 -10.00 -6.77
C GLN A 493 -27.17 -10.94 -5.62
N ALA A 494 -28.44 -11.34 -5.53
CA ALA A 494 -28.89 -12.30 -4.55
C ALA A 494 -28.11 -13.60 -4.76
N THR A 495 -27.05 -13.81 -3.99
CA THR A 495 -26.40 -15.11 -3.91
C THR A 495 -27.41 -16.04 -3.26
N ALA A 496 -28.11 -16.83 -4.09
CA ALA A 496 -28.94 -17.93 -3.64
C ALA A 496 -28.04 -18.89 -2.86
N VAL A 497 -28.03 -18.75 -1.53
CA VAL A 497 -27.54 -19.79 -0.65
C VAL A 497 -28.53 -20.92 -0.76
N THR A 498 -28.25 -21.87 -1.66
CA THR A 498 -28.97 -23.13 -1.72
C THR A 498 -28.69 -23.87 -0.40
N LYS A 499 -29.52 -23.60 0.62
CA LYS A 499 -29.60 -24.45 1.80
C LYS A 499 -30.08 -25.81 1.31
N GLY A 500 -29.15 -26.75 1.15
CA GLY A 500 -29.46 -28.15 0.92
C GLY A 500 -30.35 -28.64 2.06
N ALA A 501 -31.63 -28.82 1.76
CA ALA A 501 -32.56 -29.51 2.64
C ALA A 501 -32.11 -30.97 2.70
N ILE A 502 -31.46 -31.36 3.80
CA ILE A 502 -31.26 -32.76 4.15
C ILE A 502 -32.62 -33.31 4.58
N THR A 503 -33.34 -33.92 3.64
CA THR A 503 -34.48 -34.78 3.94
C THR A 503 -33.97 -36.01 4.68
N LYS A 504 -34.32 -36.13 5.96
CA LYS A 504 -34.11 -37.35 6.75
C LYS A 504 -34.91 -38.48 6.13
N GLY A 505 -34.24 -39.37 5.41
CA GLY A 505 -34.78 -40.66 4.99
C GLY A 505 -34.94 -41.59 6.18
N THR A 506 -36.17 -42.00 6.44
CA THR A 506 -36.58 -43.00 7.43
C THR A 506 -36.03 -44.37 6.99
N VAL A 507 -35.07 -44.91 7.75
CA VAL A 507 -34.55 -46.27 7.54
C VAL A 507 -35.54 -47.27 8.16
N THR A 508 -36.26 -48.00 7.31
CA THR A 508 -37.03 -49.18 7.68
C THR A 508 -36.09 -50.38 7.85
N LYS A 509 -36.16 -51.03 9.02
CA LYS A 509 -35.45 -52.27 9.35
C LYS A 509 -35.96 -53.42 8.46
N GLY A 510 -35.11 -53.88 7.54
CA GLY A 510 -35.29 -55.15 6.82
C GLY A 510 -34.78 -56.32 7.65
N GLY A 511 -35.65 -57.29 7.89
CA GLY A 511 -35.38 -58.49 8.68
C GLY A 511 -34.49 -59.52 7.96
N ARG A 512 -33.71 -60.24 8.77
CA ARG A 512 -33.05 -61.50 8.41
C ARG A 512 -34.09 -62.56 8.03
N LYS A 513 -33.80 -63.33 6.97
CA LYS A 513 -33.90 -64.80 6.95
C LYS A 513 -33.12 -65.36 5.75
N SER A 514 -32.13 -66.19 6.07
CA SER A 514 -31.50 -67.22 5.21
C SER A 514 -32.48 -68.42 5.09
N PRO A 515 -32.24 -69.49 4.29
CA PRO A 515 -30.98 -69.97 3.69
C PRO A 515 -30.70 -69.46 2.28
#